data_AF-A0A518ICS8-F1
#
_entry.id   AF-A0A518ICS8-F1
#
_cell.length_a   1.000
_cell.length_b   1.000
_cell.length_c   1.000
_cell.angle_alpha   90.00
_cell.angle_beta   90.00
_cell.angle_gamma   90.00
#
_symmetry.space_group_name_H-M   'P 1'
#
loop_
_entity.id
_entity.type
_entity.pdbx_description
1 polymer ?
#
loop_
_entity_poly.entity_id
_entity_poly.type
_entity_poly.pdbx_seq_one_letter_code
_entity_poly.pdbx_strand_id
1 'polypeptide(L)'
;MSKTLSATDRPAECLGVDPVIESVEDLDKAIYELSFLGALDSSIDARCTEQIESLKSQYEKKKVLPFPPGRIVYIKDRIEQLTALVCDYCRTHRSELLDGKKKTRTLPHGSVSFKDQPAKVEYRAGLKEADSMKLLDKLLNSTLIELILAWLKSICIFGSNKEARLLSEVVELKPKLSIAKIKEAYEKKRLTTAHLKQLGLKYTKGSEKLTVKPSAYEPGG
;
A
#
# COMPACT_ATOMS: atom_id res chain seq x y z
N MET A 1 28.48 -7.49 -2.25
CA MET A 1 28.72 -6.13 -1.72
C MET A 1 28.94 -5.22 -2.90
N SER A 2 28.07 -4.24 -3.11
CA SER A 2 28.26 -3.27 -4.20
C SER A 2 29.51 -2.44 -3.87
N LYS A 3 30.46 -2.37 -4.80
CA LYS A 3 31.66 -1.55 -4.67
C LYS A 3 31.17 -0.10 -4.51
N THR A 4 31.50 0.57 -3.41
CA THR A 4 31.06 1.95 -3.27
C THR A 4 31.83 2.84 -4.24
N LEU A 5 31.08 3.56 -5.08
CA LEU A 5 31.63 4.61 -5.92
C LEU A 5 31.86 5.88 -5.10
N SER A 6 32.91 6.59 -5.47
CA SER A 6 33.35 7.85 -4.90
C SER A 6 33.57 8.88 -6.01
N ALA A 7 33.71 10.16 -5.64
CA ALA A 7 33.98 11.22 -6.61
C ALA A 7 35.29 11.01 -7.40
N THR A 8 36.24 10.24 -6.84
CA THR A 8 37.50 9.90 -7.51
C THR A 8 37.36 8.81 -8.56
N ASP A 9 36.23 8.10 -8.60
CA ASP A 9 35.94 7.09 -9.61
C ASP A 9 35.30 7.68 -10.88
N ARG A 10 35.31 9.02 -11.04
CA ARG A 10 34.75 9.72 -12.21
C ARG A 10 35.53 9.34 -13.49
N PRO A 11 34.84 9.19 -14.64
CA PRO A 11 35.48 9.06 -15.95
C PRO A 11 36.59 10.10 -16.18
N ALA A 12 37.74 9.65 -16.70
CA ALA A 12 38.85 10.54 -17.05
C ALA A 12 38.49 11.45 -18.24
N GLU A 13 37.76 10.90 -19.21
CA GLU A 13 37.20 11.64 -20.33
C GLU A 13 35.79 12.13 -19.98
N CYS A 14 35.70 13.32 -19.41
CA CYS A 14 34.43 13.99 -19.12
C CYS A 14 34.33 15.32 -19.88
N LEU A 15 33.10 15.78 -20.02
CA LEU A 15 32.84 17.09 -20.58
C LEU A 15 33.13 18.16 -19.52
N GLY A 16 33.48 19.38 -19.96
CA GLY A 16 33.73 20.52 -19.07
C GLY A 16 32.50 20.91 -18.26
N VAL A 17 32.63 21.93 -17.40
CA VAL A 17 31.57 22.35 -16.45
C VAL A 17 30.27 22.79 -17.14
N ASP A 18 30.37 23.42 -18.32
CA ASP A 18 29.22 23.86 -19.12
C ASP A 18 29.38 23.38 -20.58
N PRO A 19 29.06 22.12 -20.88
CA PRO A 19 29.41 21.56 -22.17
C PRO A 19 28.34 21.78 -23.24
N VAL A 20 28.82 21.95 -24.47
CA VAL A 20 27.99 21.90 -25.69
C VAL A 20 28.30 20.59 -26.39
N ILE A 21 27.26 19.81 -26.71
CA ILE A 21 27.41 18.55 -27.45
C ILE A 21 27.43 18.89 -28.95
N GLU A 22 28.62 18.88 -29.56
CA GLU A 22 28.80 19.22 -30.98
C GLU A 22 29.03 17.97 -31.84
N SER A 23 29.48 16.86 -31.22
CA SER A 23 29.82 15.62 -31.88
C SER A 23 29.15 14.39 -31.24
N VAL A 24 29.22 13.26 -31.95
CA VAL A 24 28.78 11.96 -31.42
C VAL A 24 29.73 11.51 -30.30
N GLU A 25 31.03 11.83 -30.37
CA GLU A 25 31.97 11.55 -29.28
C GLU A 25 31.61 12.33 -28.01
N ASP A 26 31.17 13.59 -28.12
CA ASP A 26 30.70 14.36 -26.96
C ASP A 26 29.44 13.77 -26.35
N LEU A 27 28.53 13.26 -27.19
CA LEU A 27 27.33 12.57 -26.73
C LEU A 27 27.68 11.29 -25.95
N ASP A 28 28.66 10.52 -26.43
CA ASP A 28 29.12 9.30 -25.76
C ASP A 28 29.74 9.61 -24.39
N LYS A 29 30.61 10.63 -24.32
CA LYS A 29 31.17 11.14 -23.06
C LYS A 29 30.09 11.60 -22.09
N ALA A 30 29.08 12.32 -22.58
CA ALA A 30 27.93 12.73 -21.76
C ALA A 30 27.14 11.52 -21.23
N ILE A 31 26.91 10.49 -22.04
CA ILE A 31 26.20 9.28 -21.62
C ILE A 31 27.04 8.49 -20.60
N TYR A 32 28.36 8.40 -20.78
CA TYR A 32 29.26 7.73 -19.84
C TYR A 32 29.32 8.47 -18.49
N GLU A 33 29.38 9.80 -18.51
CA GLU A 33 29.28 10.62 -17.30
C GLU A 33 27.92 10.49 -16.61
N LEU A 34 26.81 10.45 -17.37
CA LEU A 34 25.47 10.20 -16.80
C LEU A 34 25.37 8.82 -16.14
N SER A 35 26.02 7.80 -16.70
CA SER A 35 26.11 6.46 -16.10
C SER A 35 26.82 6.52 -14.74
N PHE A 36 27.96 7.19 -14.67
CA PHE A 36 28.70 7.41 -13.43
C PHE A 36 27.86 8.16 -12.39
N LEU A 37 27.27 9.29 -12.76
CA LEU A 37 26.47 10.11 -11.84
C LEU A 37 25.26 9.35 -11.30
N GLY A 38 24.55 8.60 -12.15
CA GLY A 38 23.44 7.76 -11.70
C GLY A 38 23.87 6.65 -10.74
N ALA A 39 25.04 6.05 -10.97
CA ALA A 39 25.59 5.03 -10.09
C ALA A 39 26.11 5.61 -8.76
N LEU A 40 26.72 6.80 -8.79
CA LEU A 40 27.17 7.53 -7.60
C LEU A 40 25.99 7.95 -6.72
N ASP A 41 24.95 8.53 -7.32
CA ASP A 41 23.71 8.94 -6.62
C ASP A 41 23.03 7.74 -5.96
N SER A 42 22.85 6.64 -6.71
CA SER A 42 22.31 5.38 -6.18
C SER A 42 23.14 4.83 -5.01
N SER A 43 24.46 4.96 -5.08
CA SER A 43 25.36 4.52 -4.00
C SER A 43 25.25 5.40 -2.75
N ILE A 44 25.00 6.71 -2.92
CA ILE A 44 24.77 7.64 -1.81
C ILE A 44 23.42 7.35 -1.16
N ASP A 45 22.37 7.18 -1.96
CA ASP A 45 21.02 6.87 -1.49
C ASP A 45 20.94 5.54 -0.72
N ALA A 46 21.66 4.52 -1.20
CA ALA A 46 21.78 3.24 -0.49
C ALA A 46 22.36 3.45 0.93
N ARG A 47 23.42 4.27 1.05
CA ARG A 47 24.04 4.59 2.35
C ARG A 47 23.10 5.39 3.25
N CYS A 48 22.39 6.38 2.71
CA CYS A 48 21.40 7.15 3.45
C CYS A 48 20.30 6.22 4.01
N THR A 49 19.82 5.28 3.18
CA THR A 49 18.80 4.30 3.59
C THR A 49 19.32 3.39 4.70
N GLU A 50 20.51 2.82 4.55
CA GLU A 50 21.16 1.99 5.58
C GLU A 50 21.33 2.74 6.91
N GLN A 51 21.72 4.02 6.86
CA GLN A 51 21.84 4.85 8.06
C GLN A 51 20.48 5.12 8.72
N ILE A 52 19.44 5.42 7.95
CA ILE A 52 18.08 5.62 8.47
C ILE A 52 17.56 4.34 9.12
N GLU A 53 17.77 3.18 8.50
CA GLU A 53 17.35 1.90 9.05
C GLU A 53 18.12 1.54 10.32
N SER A 54 19.43 1.78 10.35
CA SER A 54 20.27 1.61 11.54
C SER A 54 19.76 2.49 12.69
N LEU A 55 19.48 3.77 12.44
CA LEU A 55 18.94 4.69 13.44
C LEU A 55 17.56 4.22 13.93
N LYS A 56 16.65 3.84 13.04
CA LYS A 56 15.33 3.30 13.41
C LYS A 56 15.47 2.08 14.31
N SER A 57 16.35 1.15 13.96
CA SER A 57 16.61 -0.06 14.77
C SER A 57 17.18 0.27 16.15
N GLN A 58 18.12 1.23 16.24
CA GLN A 58 18.71 1.66 17.50
C GLN A 58 17.66 2.28 18.45
N TYR A 59 16.77 3.13 17.92
CA TYR A 59 15.74 3.76 18.75
C TYR A 59 14.59 2.80 19.10
N GLU A 60 14.28 1.83 18.24
CA GLU A 60 13.29 0.80 18.56
C GLU A 60 13.73 -0.07 19.74
N LYS A 61 15.03 -0.43 19.80
CA LYS A 61 15.62 -1.16 20.94
C LYS A 61 15.54 -0.39 22.27
N LYS A 62 15.45 0.94 22.22
CA LYS A 62 15.29 1.80 23.41
C LYS A 62 13.84 1.89 23.91
N LYS A 63 12.85 1.39 23.17
CA LYS A 63 11.42 1.43 23.56
C LYS A 63 11.07 0.33 24.57
N VAL A 64 11.82 0.27 25.65
CA VAL A 64 11.65 -0.70 26.73
C VAL A 64 11.52 0.01 28.07
N LEU A 65 10.74 -0.59 28.96
CA LEU A 65 10.48 -0.11 30.32
C LEU A 65 11.05 -1.11 31.32
N PRO A 66 11.95 -0.69 32.23
CA PRO A 66 12.36 -1.53 33.34
C PRO A 66 11.26 -1.59 34.41
N PHE A 67 10.91 -2.80 34.82
CA PHE A 67 9.96 -3.12 35.89
C PHE A 67 10.66 -3.87 37.02
N PRO A 68 10.46 -3.48 38.29
CA PRO A 68 10.98 -4.25 39.43
C PRO A 68 10.24 -5.61 39.61
N PRO A 69 10.94 -6.68 40.04
CA PRO A 69 12.38 -6.81 40.16
C PRO A 69 12.99 -7.33 38.84
N GLY A 70 13.67 -6.46 38.08
CA GLY A 70 14.57 -6.83 36.97
C GLY A 70 13.94 -7.22 35.63
N ARG A 71 12.65 -6.96 35.38
CA ARG A 71 12.00 -7.30 34.11
C ARG A 71 12.08 -6.12 33.13
N ILE A 72 12.25 -6.42 31.85
CA ILE A 72 12.18 -5.42 30.77
C ILE A 72 10.94 -5.72 29.94
N VAL A 73 10.10 -4.71 29.72
CA VAL A 73 8.86 -4.84 28.94
C VAL A 73 8.88 -3.82 27.81
N TYR A 74 8.53 -4.22 26.58
CA TYR A 74 8.39 -3.27 25.48
C TYR A 74 7.22 -2.32 25.73
N ILE A 75 7.41 -1.03 25.40
CA ILE A 75 6.39 0.00 25.63
C ILE A 75 5.07 -0.36 24.93
N LYS A 76 5.15 -0.88 23.70
CA LYS A 76 3.98 -1.24 22.90
C LYS A 76 3.14 -2.33 23.58
N ASP A 77 3.77 -3.43 23.97
CA ASP A 77 3.11 -4.55 24.63
C ASP A 77 2.46 -4.10 25.94
N ARG A 78 3.13 -3.20 26.68
CA ARG A 78 2.59 -2.64 27.91
C ARG A 78 1.37 -1.76 27.67
N ILE A 79 1.37 -0.94 26.62
CA ILE A 79 0.21 -0.13 26.22
C ILE A 79 -0.96 -1.03 25.86
N GLU A 80 -0.74 -2.06 25.03
CA GLU A 80 -1.79 -3.00 24.63
C GLU A 80 -2.37 -3.74 25.85
N GLN A 81 -1.51 -4.25 26.74
CA GLN A 81 -1.91 -4.91 27.97
C GLN A 81 -2.75 -3.99 28.88
N LEU A 82 -2.28 -2.77 29.15
CA LEU A 82 -2.99 -1.82 30.00
C LEU A 82 -4.31 -1.36 29.37
N THR A 83 -4.33 -1.16 28.05
CA THR A 83 -5.54 -0.80 27.31
C THR A 83 -6.59 -1.90 27.43
N ALA A 84 -6.20 -3.16 27.24
CA ALA A 84 -7.10 -4.30 27.39
C ALA A 84 -7.68 -4.39 28.82
N LEU A 85 -6.82 -4.30 29.84
CA LEU A 85 -7.25 -4.34 31.25
C LEU A 85 -8.21 -3.19 31.61
N VAL A 86 -7.92 -1.98 31.14
CA VAL A 86 -8.80 -0.81 31.35
C VAL A 86 -10.14 -1.02 30.65
N CYS A 87 -10.14 -1.50 29.41
CA CYS A 87 -11.37 -1.80 28.67
C CYS A 87 -12.23 -2.86 29.37
N ASP A 88 -11.61 -3.95 29.83
CA ASP A 88 -12.32 -5.04 30.50
C ASP A 88 -12.89 -4.59 31.85
N TYR A 89 -12.10 -3.88 32.65
CA TYR A 89 -12.58 -3.29 33.91
C TYR A 89 -13.78 -2.35 33.67
N CYS A 90 -13.68 -1.45 32.68
CA CYS A 90 -14.73 -0.50 32.36
C CYS A 90 -16.01 -1.16 31.83
N ARG A 91 -15.91 -2.31 31.13
CA ARG A 91 -17.07 -3.09 30.70
C ARG A 91 -17.78 -3.74 31.88
N THR A 92 -17.03 -4.38 32.78
CA THR A 92 -17.57 -5.10 33.93
C THR A 92 -18.22 -4.16 34.94
N HIS A 93 -17.64 -2.98 35.19
CA HIS A 93 -18.12 -2.01 36.19
C HIS A 93 -18.86 -0.82 35.55
N ARG A 94 -19.48 -1.03 34.39
CA ARG A 94 -20.12 0.05 33.61
C ARG A 94 -21.17 0.82 34.42
N SER A 95 -21.99 0.12 35.21
CA SER A 95 -23.04 0.72 36.04
C SER A 95 -22.49 1.56 37.20
N GLU A 96 -21.32 1.20 37.74
CA GLU A 96 -20.66 1.94 38.82
C GLU A 96 -19.88 3.16 38.31
N LEU A 97 -19.35 3.07 37.09
CA LEU A 97 -18.57 4.13 36.46
C LEU A 97 -19.45 5.26 35.88
N LEU A 98 -20.67 4.94 35.46
CA LEU A 98 -21.59 5.87 34.82
C LEU A 98 -22.82 6.10 35.70
N ASP A 99 -22.87 7.26 36.32
CA ASP A 99 -24.01 7.67 37.14
C ASP A 99 -24.95 8.55 36.31
N GLY A 100 -26.18 8.06 36.07
CA GLY A 100 -27.23 8.78 35.33
C GLY A 100 -26.94 8.99 33.83
N LYS A 101 -27.21 10.20 33.32
CA LYS A 101 -27.21 10.51 31.87
C LYS A 101 -25.82 10.74 31.25
N LYS A 102 -24.76 10.83 32.05
CA LYS A 102 -23.41 11.15 31.56
C LYS A 102 -22.70 9.87 31.12
N LYS A 103 -22.36 9.79 29.83
CA LYS A 103 -21.64 8.64 29.22
C LYS A 103 -20.12 8.74 29.32
N THR A 104 -19.58 9.72 30.04
CA THR A 104 -18.13 9.93 30.18
C THR A 104 -17.77 10.16 31.64
N ARG A 105 -16.74 9.46 32.12
CA ARG A 105 -16.14 9.61 33.44
C ARG A 105 -14.75 10.22 33.28
N THR A 106 -14.51 11.38 33.88
CA THR A 106 -13.19 12.01 33.94
C THR A 106 -12.45 11.54 35.18
N LEU A 107 -11.17 11.21 35.03
CA LEU A 107 -10.22 10.80 36.06
C LEU A 107 -9.05 11.81 36.07
N PRO A 108 -8.21 11.84 37.11
CA PRO A 108 -7.11 12.82 37.20
C PRO A 108 -6.12 12.81 36.01
N HIS A 109 -6.00 11.68 35.32
CA HIS A 109 -5.03 11.48 34.23
C HIS A 109 -5.67 11.17 32.87
N GLY A 110 -6.99 11.30 32.74
CA GLY A 110 -7.67 11.00 31.48
C GLY A 110 -9.17 10.89 31.63
N SER A 111 -9.85 10.37 30.61
CA SER A 111 -11.29 10.12 30.68
C SER A 111 -11.64 8.84 29.95
N VAL A 112 -12.71 8.18 30.41
CA VAL A 112 -13.30 7.02 29.75
C VAL A 112 -14.70 7.42 29.30
N SER A 113 -14.98 7.31 28.00
CA SER A 113 -16.28 7.63 27.43
C SER A 113 -16.89 6.44 26.71
N PHE A 114 -18.13 6.13 27.04
CA PHE A 114 -18.96 5.13 26.35
C PHE A 114 -19.78 5.86 25.30
N LYS A 115 -19.19 6.10 24.14
CA LYS A 115 -19.90 6.70 23.02
C LYS A 115 -20.52 5.61 22.18
N ASP A 116 -21.82 5.73 21.93
CA ASP A 116 -22.45 4.97 20.85
C ASP A 116 -21.92 5.56 19.54
N GLN A 117 -21.23 4.75 18.74
CA GLN A 117 -20.84 5.18 17.40
C GLN A 117 -22.06 5.09 16.48
N PRO A 118 -22.47 6.18 15.81
CA PRO A 118 -23.53 6.10 14.80
C PRO A 118 -23.04 5.23 13.64
N ALA A 119 -23.90 4.34 13.15
CA ALA A 119 -23.53 3.46 12.05
C ALA A 119 -23.15 4.26 10.79
N LYS A 120 -22.05 3.89 10.13
CA LYS A 120 -21.51 4.54 8.90
C LYS A 120 -20.93 3.48 7.95
N VAL A 121 -21.02 3.76 6.64
CA VAL A 121 -20.60 2.90 5.54
C VAL A 121 -19.50 3.60 4.74
N GLU A 122 -18.31 3.02 4.75
CA GLU A 122 -17.14 3.38 3.96
C GLU A 122 -16.71 2.12 3.22
N TYR A 123 -16.38 2.10 1.94
CA TYR A 123 -16.52 3.06 0.86
C TYR A 123 -15.59 4.26 1.04
N ARG A 124 -14.44 4.29 0.34
CA ARG A 124 -13.25 4.94 0.93
C ARG A 124 -12.91 4.24 2.26
N ALA A 125 -11.83 4.63 2.95
CA ALA A 125 -11.05 3.69 3.78
C ALA A 125 -11.90 2.84 4.75
N GLY A 126 -12.12 1.55 4.45
CA GLY A 126 -13.17 0.74 5.07
C GLY A 126 -14.05 -0.05 4.11
N LEU A 127 -14.03 0.26 2.79
CA LEU A 127 -14.79 -0.55 1.83
C LEU A 127 -14.20 -1.92 1.56
N LYS A 128 -15.06 -2.90 1.32
CA LYS A 128 -14.67 -4.20 0.77
C LYS A 128 -15.37 -4.49 -0.57
N GLU A 129 -14.74 -5.33 -1.37
CA GLU A 129 -14.97 -5.59 -2.80
C GLU A 129 -16.43 -5.96 -3.19
N ALA A 130 -17.18 -6.64 -2.31
CA ALA A 130 -18.56 -7.08 -2.55
C ALA A 130 -19.59 -5.93 -2.72
N ASP A 131 -19.29 -4.80 -2.11
CA ASP A 131 -20.15 -3.64 -2.03
C ASP A 131 -20.03 -2.74 -3.29
N SER A 132 -18.93 -2.88 -4.04
CA SER A 132 -18.70 -2.20 -5.33
C SER A 132 -19.47 -2.87 -6.48
N MET A 133 -19.78 -4.14 -6.31
CA MET A 133 -20.42 -5.01 -7.29
C MET A 133 -21.94 -4.81 -7.33
N LYS A 134 -22.59 -4.55 -6.19
CA LYS A 134 -24.01 -4.12 -6.18
C LYS A 134 -24.23 -2.73 -6.80
N LEU A 135 -23.22 -1.86 -6.75
CA LEU A 135 -23.25 -0.57 -7.45
C LEU A 135 -23.16 -0.74 -8.97
N LEU A 136 -22.43 -1.76 -9.45
CA LEU A 136 -22.38 -2.17 -10.86
C LEU A 136 -23.74 -2.70 -11.36
N ASP A 137 -24.41 -3.54 -10.56
CA ASP A 137 -25.77 -4.05 -10.83
C ASP A 137 -26.80 -2.91 -10.93
N LYS A 138 -26.67 -1.88 -10.08
CA LYS A 138 -27.50 -0.66 -10.17
C LYS A 138 -27.20 0.21 -11.38
N LEU A 139 -25.96 0.30 -11.86
CA LEU A 139 -25.58 1.13 -13.00
C LEU A 139 -25.94 0.49 -14.35
N LEU A 140 -26.05 -0.85 -14.37
CA LEU A 140 -26.50 -1.65 -15.51
C LEU A 140 -28.02 -1.95 -15.49
N ASN A 141 -28.75 -1.52 -14.44
CA ASN A 141 -30.16 -1.89 -14.18
C ASN A 141 -30.42 -3.42 -14.22
N SER A 142 -29.51 -4.24 -13.69
CA SER A 142 -29.66 -5.70 -13.70
C SER A 142 -29.08 -6.33 -12.43
N THR A 143 -29.61 -7.46 -11.98
CA THR A 143 -29.07 -8.26 -10.84
C THR A 143 -28.07 -9.32 -11.31
N LEU A 144 -27.19 -8.95 -12.24
CA LEU A 144 -26.32 -9.90 -12.94
C LEU A 144 -25.37 -10.61 -11.95
N ILE A 145 -24.81 -9.87 -11.00
CA ILE A 145 -23.85 -10.41 -10.06
C ILE A 145 -24.55 -11.26 -8.99
N GLU A 146 -25.72 -10.82 -8.51
CA GLU A 146 -26.56 -11.64 -7.62
C GLU A 146 -27.01 -12.95 -8.29
N LEU A 147 -27.36 -12.92 -9.58
CA LEU A 147 -27.69 -14.12 -10.36
C LEU A 147 -26.50 -15.06 -10.54
N ILE A 148 -25.33 -14.54 -10.89
CA ILE A 148 -24.11 -15.34 -11.05
C ILE A 148 -23.71 -15.98 -9.71
N LEU A 149 -23.76 -15.22 -8.61
CA LEU A 149 -23.44 -15.73 -7.28
C LEU A 149 -24.48 -16.74 -6.77
N ALA A 150 -25.77 -16.53 -7.04
CA ALA A 150 -26.84 -17.47 -6.68
C ALA A 150 -26.73 -18.77 -7.48
N TRP A 151 -26.49 -18.67 -8.78
CA TRP A 151 -26.26 -19.82 -9.64
C TRP A 151 -25.05 -20.63 -9.17
N LEU A 152 -23.91 -19.98 -8.90
CA LEU A 152 -22.70 -20.66 -8.42
C LEU A 152 -22.89 -21.34 -7.05
N LYS A 153 -23.64 -20.71 -6.13
CA LYS A 153 -23.99 -21.31 -4.82
C LYS A 153 -24.96 -22.48 -4.90
N SER A 154 -25.65 -22.64 -6.02
CA SER A 154 -26.56 -23.78 -6.25
C SER A 154 -25.87 -25.03 -6.82
N ILE A 155 -24.59 -24.92 -7.21
CA ILE A 155 -23.84 -26.02 -7.81
C ILE A 155 -23.32 -26.94 -6.70
N CYS A 156 -23.91 -28.13 -6.59
CA CYS A 156 -23.38 -29.21 -5.77
C CYS A 156 -22.34 -30.01 -6.56
N ILE A 157 -21.17 -30.22 -5.96
CA ILE A 157 -20.15 -31.15 -6.44
C ILE A 157 -20.30 -32.43 -5.62
N PHE A 158 -20.29 -33.57 -6.31
CA PHE A 158 -20.34 -34.88 -5.68
C PHE A 158 -18.97 -35.52 -5.77
N GLY A 159 -18.34 -35.75 -4.61
CA GLY A 159 -17.11 -36.52 -4.53
C GLY A 159 -17.36 -38.01 -4.71
N SER A 160 -16.31 -38.77 -5.04
CA SER A 160 -16.35 -40.24 -5.16
C SER A 160 -16.87 -40.96 -3.92
N ASN A 161 -16.80 -40.31 -2.74
CA ASN A 161 -17.27 -40.85 -1.47
C ASN A 161 -18.75 -40.52 -1.17
N LYS A 162 -19.52 -40.05 -2.17
CA LYS A 162 -20.93 -39.63 -2.04
C LYS A 162 -21.17 -38.46 -1.07
N GLU A 163 -20.14 -37.78 -0.63
CA GLU A 163 -20.28 -36.53 0.08
C GLU A 163 -20.61 -35.42 -0.92
N ALA A 164 -21.80 -34.84 -0.79
CA ALA A 164 -22.19 -33.64 -1.51
C ALA A 164 -21.56 -32.43 -0.81
N ARG A 165 -20.82 -31.63 -1.57
CA ARG A 165 -20.28 -30.35 -1.13
C ARG A 165 -20.72 -29.27 -2.09
N LEU A 166 -20.99 -28.08 -1.58
CA LEU A 166 -21.30 -26.94 -2.43
C LEU A 166 -20.01 -26.44 -3.08
N LEU A 167 -20.04 -26.05 -4.35
CA LEU A 167 -18.86 -25.51 -5.04
C LEU A 167 -18.27 -24.30 -4.30
N SER A 168 -19.11 -23.50 -3.66
CA SER A 168 -18.70 -22.37 -2.81
C SER A 168 -17.96 -22.76 -1.53
N GLU A 169 -18.04 -24.03 -1.11
CA GLU A 169 -17.27 -24.56 0.03
C GLU A 169 -15.83 -24.93 -0.38
N VAL A 170 -15.56 -25.06 -1.67
CA VAL A 170 -14.29 -25.57 -2.20
C VAL A 170 -13.53 -24.51 -3.00
N VAL A 171 -14.23 -23.57 -3.64
CA VAL A 171 -13.63 -22.57 -4.54
C VAL A 171 -14.10 -21.16 -4.18
N GLU A 172 -13.15 -20.27 -3.96
CA GLU A 172 -13.39 -18.83 -3.79
C GLU A 172 -13.12 -18.09 -5.10
N LEU A 173 -14.11 -17.37 -5.64
CA LEU A 173 -13.96 -16.55 -6.85
C LEU A 173 -13.94 -15.06 -6.50
N LYS A 174 -12.92 -14.34 -6.99
CA LYS A 174 -12.72 -12.90 -6.78
C LYS A 174 -12.77 -12.14 -8.12
N PRO A 175 -13.95 -11.64 -8.53
CA PRO A 175 -14.08 -10.91 -9.79
C PRO A 175 -13.30 -9.60 -9.77
N LYS A 176 -12.59 -9.30 -10.87
CA LYS A 176 -11.78 -8.08 -11.03
C LYS A 176 -12.08 -7.36 -12.35
N LEU A 177 -12.03 -6.03 -12.32
CA LEU A 177 -12.16 -5.21 -13.52
C LEU A 177 -10.97 -5.40 -14.45
N SER A 178 -11.22 -5.64 -15.74
CA SER A 178 -10.17 -5.78 -16.74
C SER A 178 -9.82 -4.44 -17.37
N ILE A 179 -8.76 -3.79 -16.88
CA ILE A 179 -8.30 -2.47 -17.37
C ILE A 179 -7.92 -2.52 -18.86
N ALA A 180 -7.32 -3.63 -19.32
CA ALA A 180 -6.97 -3.83 -20.72
C ALA A 180 -8.20 -3.77 -21.64
N LYS A 181 -9.29 -4.45 -21.27
CA LYS A 181 -10.52 -4.44 -22.06
C LYS A 181 -11.24 -3.10 -22.02
N ILE A 182 -11.16 -2.38 -20.89
CA ILE A 182 -11.71 -1.02 -20.75
C ILE A 182 -10.94 -0.03 -21.65
N LYS A 183 -9.61 -0.17 -21.71
CA LYS A 183 -8.76 0.61 -22.63
C LYS A 183 -9.14 0.36 -24.09
N GLU A 184 -9.26 -0.90 -24.51
CA GLU A 184 -9.71 -1.23 -25.87
C GLU A 184 -11.10 -0.68 -26.20
N ALA A 185 -12.04 -0.76 -25.25
CA ALA A 185 -13.39 -0.24 -25.44
C ALA A 185 -13.41 1.29 -25.54
N TYR A 186 -12.53 1.98 -24.81
CA TYR A 186 -12.32 3.42 -24.92
C TYR A 186 -11.69 3.81 -26.26
N GLU A 187 -10.67 3.07 -26.72
CA GLU A 187 -10.02 3.28 -28.02
C GLU A 187 -10.97 3.02 -29.20
N LYS A 188 -11.88 2.04 -29.05
CA LYS A 188 -12.98 1.75 -29.98
C LYS A 188 -14.17 2.73 -29.85
N LYS A 189 -14.03 3.81 -29.06
CA LYS A 189 -15.07 4.85 -28.79
C LYS A 189 -16.37 4.32 -28.20
N ARG A 190 -16.38 3.11 -27.65
CA ARG A 190 -17.55 2.53 -26.95
C ARG A 190 -17.69 3.08 -25.53
N LEU A 191 -16.60 3.64 -24.99
CA LEU A 191 -16.58 4.34 -23.70
C LEU A 191 -16.12 5.78 -23.90
N THR A 192 -16.70 6.68 -23.11
CA THR A 192 -16.34 8.10 -23.09
C THR A 192 -15.48 8.42 -21.88
N THR A 193 -14.86 9.60 -21.87
CA THR A 193 -14.08 10.10 -20.74
C THR A 193 -14.94 10.26 -19.49
N ALA A 194 -16.23 10.56 -19.65
CA ALA A 194 -17.19 10.60 -18.56
C ALA A 194 -17.46 9.21 -17.96
N HIS A 195 -17.57 8.17 -18.79
CA HIS A 195 -17.71 6.78 -18.31
C HIS A 195 -16.47 6.32 -17.55
N LEU A 196 -15.27 6.64 -18.04
CA LEU A 196 -14.04 6.35 -17.31
C LEU A 196 -14.02 7.05 -15.95
N LYS A 197 -14.43 8.33 -15.90
CA LYS A 197 -14.51 9.09 -14.64
C LYS A 197 -15.53 8.51 -13.65
N GLN A 198 -16.68 8.01 -14.12
CA GLN A 198 -17.69 7.32 -13.30
C GLN A 198 -17.17 6.01 -12.72
N LEU A 199 -16.29 5.31 -13.45
CA LEU A 199 -15.59 4.11 -12.99
C LEU A 199 -14.34 4.42 -12.13
N GLY A 200 -14.02 5.71 -11.91
CA GLY A 200 -12.82 6.13 -11.19
C GLY A 200 -11.51 5.98 -11.97
N LEU A 201 -11.57 5.98 -13.31
CA LEU A 201 -10.45 5.73 -14.24
C LEU A 201 -10.09 6.98 -15.07
N LYS A 202 -8.84 7.08 -15.55
CA LYS A 202 -8.33 8.17 -16.42
C LYS A 202 -7.54 7.61 -17.60
N TYR A 203 -7.65 8.23 -18.78
CA TYR A 203 -6.89 7.88 -20.00
C TYR A 203 -5.78 8.91 -20.29
N THR A 204 -4.60 8.43 -20.69
CA THR A 204 -3.44 9.27 -21.07
C THR A 204 -3.00 8.87 -22.48
N LYS A 205 -2.94 9.84 -23.41
CA LYS A 205 -2.53 9.59 -24.81
C LYS A 205 -1.03 9.33 -24.86
N GLY A 206 -0.60 8.34 -25.65
CA GLY A 206 0.82 8.10 -25.90
C GLY A 206 1.45 9.30 -26.61
N SER A 207 2.55 9.81 -26.08
CA SER A 207 3.45 10.74 -26.74
C SER A 207 4.80 10.07 -26.91
N GLU A 208 5.53 10.43 -27.96
CA GLU A 208 6.92 10.00 -28.11
C GLU A 208 7.74 10.60 -26.97
N LYS A 209 8.42 9.71 -26.23
CA LYS A 209 9.25 10.09 -25.09
C LYS A 209 10.67 9.66 -25.41
N LEU A 210 11.53 10.64 -25.72
CA LEU A 210 12.97 10.41 -25.77
C LEU A 210 13.40 9.87 -24.40
N THR A 211 14.02 8.70 -24.41
CA THR A 211 14.50 8.04 -23.19
C THR A 211 15.98 7.76 -23.38
N VAL A 212 16.83 8.43 -22.60
CA VAL A 212 18.25 8.10 -22.50
C VAL A 212 18.38 7.05 -21.41
N LYS A 213 19.00 5.91 -21.73
CA LYS A 213 19.29 4.84 -20.78
C LYS A 213 20.78 4.56 -20.78
N PRO A 214 21.56 5.26 -19.93
CA PRO A 214 22.96 4.92 -19.74
C PRO A 214 23.10 3.47 -19.29
N SER A 215 24.14 2.78 -19.73
CA SER A 215 24.50 1.44 -19.25
C SER A 215 24.95 1.48 -17.78
N ALA A 216 25.11 0.32 -17.16
CA ALA A 216 25.71 0.25 -15.82
C ALA A 216 27.16 0.78 -15.85
N TYR A 217 27.54 1.54 -14.83
CA TYR A 217 28.88 2.11 -14.74
C TYR A 217 29.91 1.06 -14.29
N GLU A 218 30.97 0.89 -15.08
CA GLU A 218 32.14 0.07 -14.73
C GLU A 218 33.38 0.97 -14.64
N PRO A 219 34.01 1.10 -13.45
CA PRO A 219 35.22 1.92 -13.31
C PRO A 219 36.44 1.22 -13.94
N GLY A 220 37.08 1.87 -14.92
CA GLY A 220 38.36 1.45 -15.52
C GLY A 220 38.30 0.80 -16.91
N GLY A 221 37.36 1.24 -17.76
CA GLY A 221 37.37 0.92 -19.19
C GLY A 221 38.49 1.64 -19.96
#